data_AF-A0A656JPD9-F1
#
_entry.id   AF-A0A656JPD9-F1
#
_cell.length_a   1.000
_cell.length_b   1.000
_cell.length_c   1.000
_cell.angle_alpha   90.00
_cell.angle_beta   90.00
_cell.angle_gamma   90.00
#
_symmetry.space_group_name_H-M   'P 1'
#
loop_
_entity.id
_entity.type
_entity.pdbx_description
1 polymer ?
#
loop_
_entity_poly.entity_id
_entity_poly.type
_entity_poly.pdbx_seq_one_letter_code
_entity_poly.pdbx_strand_id
1 'polypeptide(L)'
;KGDYPVDSVGATLFNQFLFDLTEETFHDELGDALFETLLSTRALDSALPRLAADADSPWWNNRNSPHEESRANTVKVAWRASVSHLRSLYGTNPDEWLWGKAHTLTQGHPLGSQKPLDSIFNVGPYAAPGTHEVPNNLSSSIRPAPWPVGYGPSTRRLIDFADP
;
A
#
# COMPACT_ATOMS: atom_id res chain seq x y z
N LYS A 1 -16.12 -1.80 -4.56
CA LYS A 1 -16.04 -3.01 -3.70
C LYS A 1 -14.67 -2.97 -3.01
N GLY A 2 -14.54 -3.51 -1.80
CA GLY A 2 -13.27 -3.52 -1.05
C GLY A 2 -12.40 -4.74 -1.33
N ASP A 3 -12.44 -5.25 -2.56
CA ASP A 3 -11.69 -6.42 -3.02
C ASP A 3 -10.42 -6.02 -3.78
N TYR A 4 -9.48 -6.97 -3.86
CA TYR A 4 -8.15 -6.77 -4.46
C TYR A 4 -7.87 -7.76 -5.62
N PRO A 5 -8.75 -7.88 -6.64
CA PRO A 5 -8.39 -8.59 -7.85
C PRO A 5 -7.35 -7.82 -8.67
N VAL A 6 -6.62 -8.51 -9.54
CA VAL A 6 -5.49 -7.95 -10.31
C VAL A 6 -5.89 -6.81 -11.25
N ASP A 7 -7.15 -6.73 -11.65
CA ASP A 7 -7.73 -5.70 -12.51
C ASP A 7 -8.38 -4.55 -11.73
N SER A 8 -8.23 -4.50 -10.40
CA SER A 8 -8.85 -3.47 -9.57
C SER A 8 -8.09 -2.14 -9.63
N VAL A 9 -8.70 -1.15 -10.28
CA VAL A 9 -8.26 0.25 -10.18
C VAL A 9 -8.49 0.81 -8.77
N GLY A 10 -9.60 0.40 -8.13
CA GLY A 10 -9.96 0.84 -6.79
C GLY A 10 -8.93 0.45 -5.74
N ALA A 11 -8.39 -0.78 -5.82
CA ALA A 11 -7.33 -1.25 -4.93
C ALA A 11 -6.05 -0.41 -5.07
N THR A 12 -5.60 -0.15 -6.29
CA THR A 12 -4.42 0.70 -6.56
C THR A 12 -4.61 2.10 -5.99
N LEU A 13 -5.76 2.72 -6.28
CA LEU A 13 -6.06 4.08 -5.82
C LEU A 13 -6.14 4.16 -4.31
N PHE A 14 -6.83 3.20 -3.68
CA PHE A 14 -6.97 3.16 -2.23
C PHE A 14 -5.63 2.95 -1.53
N ASN A 15 -4.78 2.03 -2.02
CA ASN A 15 -3.48 1.77 -1.40
C ASN A 15 -2.53 2.98 -1.51
N GLN A 16 -2.52 3.68 -2.65
CA GLN A 16 -1.74 4.90 -2.78
C GLN A 16 -2.28 6.00 -1.86
N PHE A 17 -3.60 6.20 -1.86
CA PHE A 17 -4.26 7.15 -0.97
C PHE A 17 -4.01 6.87 0.51
N LEU A 18 -3.98 5.60 0.91
CA LEU A 18 -3.67 5.21 2.28
C LEU A 18 -2.26 5.66 2.70
N PHE A 19 -1.26 5.50 1.81
CA PHE A 19 0.10 5.98 2.06
C PHE A 19 0.14 7.51 2.12
N ASP A 20 -0.38 8.21 1.11
CA ASP A 20 -0.30 9.68 1.07
C ASP A 20 -1.11 10.33 2.21
N LEU A 21 -2.24 9.74 2.62
CA LEU A 21 -2.98 10.19 3.79
C LEU A 21 -2.17 10.01 5.07
N THR A 22 -1.44 8.90 5.18
CA THR A 22 -0.54 8.64 6.32
C THR A 22 0.59 9.66 6.35
N GLU A 23 1.19 9.96 5.20
CA GLU A 23 2.25 10.96 5.07
C GLU A 23 1.75 12.36 5.44
N GLU A 24 0.67 12.82 4.83
CA GLU A 24 0.09 14.16 5.06
C GLU A 24 -0.48 14.39 6.46
N THR A 25 -0.68 13.31 7.24
CA THR A 25 -1.22 13.39 8.61
C THR A 25 -0.12 13.30 9.67
N PHE A 26 0.91 12.49 9.45
CA PHE A 26 1.84 12.12 10.53
C PHE A 26 3.27 12.57 10.28
N HIS A 27 3.65 12.88 9.03
CA HIS A 27 5.06 13.13 8.70
C HIS A 27 5.57 14.44 9.31
N ASP A 28 4.75 15.50 9.37
CA ASP A 28 5.22 16.80 9.84
C ASP A 28 5.54 16.82 11.35
N GLU A 29 4.84 16.03 12.17
CA GLU A 29 5.17 15.94 13.60
C GLU A 29 6.23 14.90 13.92
N LEU A 30 6.31 13.82 13.14
CA LEU A 30 7.25 12.72 13.39
C LEU A 30 8.62 12.95 12.74
N GLY A 31 8.66 13.61 11.59
CA GLY A 31 9.83 13.68 10.73
C GLY A 31 10.26 12.30 10.18
N ASP A 32 11.27 12.30 9.32
CA ASP A 32 11.64 11.14 8.50
C ASP A 32 11.89 9.86 9.31
N ALA A 33 12.67 9.94 10.39
CA ALA A 33 13.10 8.74 11.13
C ALA A 33 11.94 8.06 11.89
N LEU A 34 11.09 8.84 12.55
CA LEU A 34 9.95 8.29 13.29
C LEU A 34 8.82 7.90 12.35
N PHE A 35 8.64 8.61 11.23
CA PHE A 35 7.69 8.24 10.20
C PHE A 35 8.04 6.88 9.57
N GLU A 36 9.30 6.67 9.19
CA GLU A 36 9.78 5.37 8.70
C GLU A 36 9.61 4.26 9.74
N THR A 37 9.81 4.58 11.03
CA THR A 37 9.53 3.64 12.11
C THR A 37 8.03 3.30 12.16
N LEU A 38 7.15 4.30 12.09
CA LEU A 38 5.69 4.11 12.09
C LEU A 38 5.23 3.19 10.95
N LEU A 39 5.71 3.44 9.72
CA LEU A 39 5.40 2.63 8.53
C LEU A 39 5.83 1.16 8.66
N SER A 40 6.83 0.87 9.51
CA SER A 40 7.30 -0.49 9.77
C SER A 40 6.49 -1.25 10.83
N THR A 41 5.56 -0.58 11.51
CA THR A 41 4.78 -1.14 12.63
C THR A 41 3.32 -1.40 12.27
N ARG A 42 2.63 -2.15 13.15
CA ARG A 42 1.17 -2.37 13.10
C ARG A 42 0.34 -1.23 13.70
N ALA A 43 0.98 -0.13 14.09
CA ALA A 43 0.26 0.96 14.75
C ALA A 43 -0.76 1.63 13.82
N LEU A 44 -0.48 1.67 12.51
CA LEU A 44 -1.34 2.28 11.50
C LEU A 44 -2.70 1.59 11.37
N ASP A 45 -2.74 0.25 11.52
CA ASP A 45 -3.96 -0.56 11.46
C ASP A 45 -5.00 -0.08 12.49
N SER A 46 -4.54 0.49 13.62
CA SER A 46 -5.39 1.10 14.64
C SER A 46 -5.46 2.63 14.57
N ALA A 47 -4.38 3.30 14.19
CA ALA A 47 -4.31 4.75 14.15
C ALA A 47 -5.19 5.35 13.05
N LEU A 48 -5.14 4.81 11.84
CA LEU A 48 -5.88 5.36 10.69
C LEU A 48 -7.41 5.27 10.86
N PRO A 49 -8.00 4.17 11.35
CA PRO A 49 -9.44 4.15 11.66
C PRO A 49 -9.84 5.13 12.76
N ARG A 50 -9.01 5.30 13.81
CA ARG A 50 -9.27 6.26 14.89
C ARG A 50 -9.23 7.70 14.40
N LEU A 51 -8.21 8.02 13.62
CA LEU A 51 -8.08 9.32 12.96
C LEU A 51 -9.28 9.59 12.06
N ALA A 52 -9.67 8.64 11.20
CA ALA A 52 -10.81 8.80 10.30
C ALA A 52 -12.15 9.03 11.05
N ALA A 53 -12.31 8.41 12.22
CA ALA A 53 -13.49 8.54 13.07
C ALA A 53 -13.56 9.88 13.82
N ASP A 54 -12.44 10.59 13.98
CA ASP A 54 -12.34 11.86 14.69
C ASP A 54 -11.99 13.01 13.72
N ALA A 55 -13.01 13.77 13.30
CA ALA A 55 -12.83 14.87 12.36
C ALA A 55 -12.06 16.06 12.94
N ASP A 56 -12.03 16.19 14.28
CA ASP A 56 -11.43 17.30 15.01
C ASP A 56 -10.05 16.89 15.60
N SER A 57 -9.52 15.75 15.16
CA SER A 57 -8.22 15.26 15.61
C SER A 57 -7.12 16.30 15.31
N PRO A 58 -6.22 16.60 16.27
CA PRO A 58 -5.15 17.56 16.06
C PRO A 58 -4.16 17.11 14.97
N TRP A 59 -4.09 15.81 14.69
CA TRP A 59 -3.26 15.22 13.62
C TRP A 59 -3.69 15.63 12.21
N TRP A 60 -4.87 16.23 12.03
CA TRP A 60 -5.23 16.79 10.73
C TRP A 60 -4.48 18.09 10.41
N ASN A 61 -3.92 18.75 11.44
CA ASN A 61 -3.29 20.04 11.30
C ASN A 61 -1.80 19.92 10.97
N ASN A 62 -1.43 20.25 9.74
CA ASN A 62 -0.04 20.31 9.32
C ASN A 62 0.68 21.52 9.94
N ARG A 63 1.67 21.28 10.79
CA ARG A 63 2.42 22.31 11.55
C ARG A 63 3.31 23.18 10.69
N ASN A 64 3.57 22.77 9.45
CA ASN A 64 4.31 23.54 8.46
C ASN A 64 3.40 24.46 7.62
N SER A 65 2.07 24.34 7.74
CA SER A 65 1.13 25.23 7.07
C SER A 65 1.05 26.59 7.76
N PRO A 66 0.89 27.71 7.01
CA PRO A 66 0.67 29.02 7.60
C PRO A 66 -0.68 29.17 8.32
N HIS A 67 -1.62 28.24 8.10
CA HIS A 67 -2.95 28.24 8.69
C HIS A 67 -3.30 26.85 9.20
N GLU A 68 -4.19 26.77 10.19
CA GLU A 68 -4.68 25.48 10.67
C GLU A 68 -5.47 24.75 9.57
N GLU A 69 -5.08 23.50 9.30
CA GLU A 69 -5.72 22.66 8.30
C GLU A 69 -6.83 21.80 8.93
N SER A 70 -7.90 21.57 8.16
CA SER A 70 -8.97 20.64 8.53
C SER A 70 -8.76 19.28 7.89
N ARG A 71 -9.41 18.24 8.42
CA ARG A 71 -9.49 16.91 7.76
C ARG A 71 -9.81 17.00 6.26
N ALA A 72 -10.74 17.88 5.89
CA ALA A 72 -11.16 18.04 4.50
C ALA A 72 -10.06 18.61 3.60
N ASN A 73 -9.14 19.40 4.15
CA ASN A 73 -7.99 19.92 3.41
C ASN A 73 -6.92 18.83 3.27
N THR A 74 -6.53 18.17 4.36
CA THR A 74 -5.53 17.08 4.37
C THR A 74 -5.93 15.96 3.41
N VAL A 75 -7.19 15.52 3.44
CA VAL A 75 -7.71 14.51 2.50
C VAL A 75 -7.63 14.98 1.04
N LYS A 76 -7.87 16.26 0.75
CA LYS A 76 -7.72 16.80 -0.62
C LYS A 76 -6.27 16.84 -1.07
N VAL A 77 -5.35 17.17 -0.17
CA VAL A 77 -3.90 17.18 -0.46
C VAL A 77 -3.43 15.76 -0.75
N ALA A 78 -3.70 14.82 0.16
CA ALA A 78 -3.38 13.41 0.00
C ALA A 78 -3.96 12.84 -1.31
N TRP A 79 -5.24 13.10 -1.61
CA TRP A 79 -5.86 12.66 -2.85
C TRP A 79 -5.16 13.18 -4.12
N ARG A 80 -4.76 14.47 -4.12
CA ARG A 80 -4.02 15.06 -5.24
C ARG A 80 -2.64 14.44 -5.39
N ALA A 81 -1.95 14.20 -4.27
CA ALA A 81 -0.66 13.50 -4.26
C ALA A 81 -0.81 12.10 -4.86
N SER A 82 -1.82 11.32 -4.45
CA SER A 82 -2.06 9.97 -4.95
C SER A 82 -2.33 9.93 -6.44
N VAL A 83 -3.21 10.79 -6.93
CA VAL A 83 -3.53 10.88 -8.36
C VAL A 83 -2.30 11.32 -9.15
N SER A 84 -1.51 12.26 -8.63
CA SER A 84 -0.26 12.70 -9.27
C SER A 84 0.75 11.56 -9.37
N HIS A 85 0.96 10.81 -8.27
CA HIS A 85 1.88 9.68 -8.22
C HIS A 85 1.48 8.59 -9.21
N LEU A 86 0.21 8.14 -9.17
CA LEU A 86 -0.30 7.10 -10.07
C LEU A 86 -0.25 7.53 -11.54
N ARG A 87 -0.53 8.80 -11.84
CA ARG A 87 -0.35 9.35 -13.19
C ARG A 87 1.08 9.28 -13.67
N SER A 88 2.04 9.56 -12.79
CA SER A 88 3.46 9.54 -13.15
C SER A 88 3.96 8.13 -13.46
N LEU A 89 3.42 7.11 -12.77
CA LEU A 89 3.84 5.71 -12.93
C LEU A 89 3.08 4.97 -14.04
N TYR A 90 1.77 5.18 -14.14
CA TYR A 90 0.88 4.35 -14.96
C TYR A 90 0.17 5.15 -16.07
N GLY A 91 0.48 6.43 -16.22
CA GLY A 91 -0.09 7.29 -17.25
C GLY A 91 -1.41 7.95 -16.85
N THR A 92 -1.93 8.78 -17.74
CA THR A 92 -3.08 9.66 -17.46
C THR A 92 -4.44 8.97 -17.48
N ASN A 93 -4.52 7.75 -18.03
CA ASN A 93 -5.72 6.94 -18.12
C ASN A 93 -5.94 6.13 -16.82
N PRO A 94 -6.93 6.45 -15.97
CA PRO A 94 -7.14 5.75 -14.70
C PRO A 94 -7.51 4.27 -14.86
N ASP A 95 -8.12 3.90 -15.99
CA ASP A 95 -8.49 2.51 -16.28
C ASP A 95 -7.26 1.60 -16.43
N GLU A 96 -6.06 2.19 -16.60
CA GLU A 96 -4.80 1.46 -16.69
C GLU A 96 -4.10 1.26 -15.35
N TRP A 97 -4.61 1.81 -14.25
CA TRP A 97 -4.03 1.72 -12.92
C TRP A 97 -4.39 0.40 -12.23
N LEU A 98 -4.17 -0.71 -12.94
CA LEU A 98 -4.56 -2.04 -12.50
C LEU A 98 -3.67 -2.53 -11.35
N TRP A 99 -4.28 -3.04 -10.28
CA TRP A 99 -3.59 -3.54 -9.09
C TRP A 99 -2.42 -4.49 -9.42
N GLY A 100 -2.63 -5.41 -10.35
CA GLY A 100 -1.63 -6.39 -10.76
C GLY A 100 -0.39 -5.82 -11.46
N LYS A 101 -0.42 -4.56 -11.92
CA LYS A 101 0.78 -3.84 -12.41
C LYS A 101 1.65 -3.31 -11.26
N ALA A 102 1.02 -2.98 -10.13
CA ALA A 102 1.68 -2.42 -8.96
C ALA A 102 2.03 -3.49 -7.92
N HIS A 103 1.21 -4.52 -7.80
CA HIS A 103 1.32 -5.58 -6.81
C HIS A 103 1.68 -6.90 -7.47
N THR A 104 2.97 -7.25 -7.40
CA THR A 104 3.52 -8.41 -8.09
C THR A 104 4.28 -9.32 -7.16
N LEU A 105 4.18 -10.63 -7.40
CA LEU A 105 4.96 -11.66 -6.72
C LEU A 105 6.13 -12.10 -7.59
N THR A 106 7.34 -11.99 -7.04
CA THR A 106 8.54 -12.59 -7.60
C THR A 106 9.12 -13.56 -6.58
N GLN A 107 9.30 -14.82 -6.97
CA GLN A 107 10.02 -15.79 -6.17
C GLN A 107 11.52 -15.60 -6.45
N GLY A 108 12.20 -14.94 -5.51
CA GLY A 108 13.63 -14.68 -5.61
C GLY A 108 14.44 -15.93 -5.28
N HIS A 109 15.35 -16.31 -6.16
CA HIS A 109 16.35 -17.33 -5.88
C HIS A 109 17.59 -16.68 -5.23
N PRO A 110 18.29 -17.33 -4.28
CA PRO A 110 19.48 -16.75 -3.64
C PRO A 110 20.56 -16.29 -4.63
N LEU A 111 20.81 -17.07 -5.71
CA LEU A 111 21.74 -16.66 -6.77
C LEU A 111 21.22 -15.47 -7.59
N GLY A 112 19.91 -15.31 -7.68
CA GLY A 112 19.26 -14.17 -8.33
C GLY A 112 19.42 -12.85 -7.56
N SER A 113 20.07 -12.85 -6.39
CA SER A 113 20.46 -11.60 -5.71
C SER A 113 21.55 -10.82 -6.46
N GLN A 114 22.29 -11.48 -7.35
CA GLN A 114 23.36 -10.87 -8.15
C GLN A 114 22.91 -10.72 -9.61
N LYS A 115 22.87 -9.50 -10.13
CA LYS A 115 22.56 -9.27 -11.54
C LYS A 115 23.68 -9.80 -12.44
N PRO A 116 23.39 -10.44 -13.60
CA PRO A 116 22.08 -10.62 -14.21
C PRO A 116 21.40 -11.97 -13.88
N LEU A 117 21.86 -12.68 -12.84
CA LEU A 117 21.36 -14.02 -12.50
C LEU A 117 19.90 -13.98 -12.03
N ASP A 118 19.38 -12.83 -11.64
CA ASP A 118 17.96 -12.58 -11.37
C ASP A 118 17.08 -13.00 -12.56
N SER A 119 17.50 -12.67 -13.79
CA SER A 119 16.74 -13.01 -15.00
C SER A 119 16.68 -14.51 -15.32
N ILE A 120 17.61 -15.29 -14.75
CA ILE A 120 17.73 -16.74 -14.99
C ILE A 120 17.02 -17.52 -13.89
N PHE A 121 17.21 -17.11 -12.63
CA PHE A 121 16.76 -17.91 -11.49
C PHE A 121 15.51 -17.38 -10.79
N ASN A 122 15.17 -16.10 -10.92
CA ASN A 122 13.93 -15.60 -10.31
C ASN A 122 12.73 -16.02 -11.15
N VAL A 123 11.62 -16.31 -10.48
CA VAL A 123 10.36 -16.70 -11.13
C VAL A 123 9.33 -15.61 -10.90
N GLY A 124 8.85 -14.99 -11.98
CA GLY A 124 7.99 -13.79 -11.96
C GLY A 124 8.62 -12.60 -12.69
N PRO A 125 8.13 -11.36 -12.48
CA PRO A 125 7.01 -11.00 -11.61
C PRO A 125 5.66 -11.46 -12.16
N TYR A 126 4.78 -11.96 -11.30
CA TYR A 126 3.39 -12.25 -11.63
C TYR A 126 2.45 -11.27 -10.94
N ALA A 127 1.42 -10.81 -11.64
CA ALA A 127 0.34 -10.03 -11.05
C ALA A 127 -0.30 -10.80 -9.88
N ALA A 128 -0.35 -10.18 -8.71
CA ALA A 128 -0.83 -10.80 -7.48
C ALA A 128 -2.16 -10.15 -7.05
N PRO A 129 -3.22 -10.92 -6.78
CA PRO A 129 -4.39 -10.41 -6.08
C PRO A 129 -4.13 -10.36 -4.58
N GLY A 130 -5.03 -9.74 -3.82
CA GLY A 130 -4.91 -9.65 -2.37
C GLY A 130 -4.05 -8.49 -1.89
N THR A 131 -3.93 -8.36 -0.57
CA THR A 131 -3.18 -7.33 0.14
C THR A 131 -3.04 -7.74 1.62
N HIS A 132 -2.46 -6.88 2.45
CA HIS A 132 -2.28 -7.10 3.88
C HIS A 132 -3.59 -7.37 4.66
N GLU A 133 -4.65 -6.63 4.33
CA GLU A 133 -5.90 -6.55 5.10
C GLU A 133 -7.01 -7.51 4.62
N VAL A 134 -6.69 -8.47 3.76
CA VAL A 134 -7.69 -9.41 3.18
C VAL A 134 -7.28 -10.87 3.39
N PRO A 135 -8.23 -11.83 3.39
CA PRO A 135 -7.93 -13.25 3.62
C PRO A 135 -6.87 -13.82 2.67
N ASN A 136 -6.87 -13.36 1.41
CA ASN A 136 -5.77 -13.62 0.49
C ASN A 136 -4.58 -12.70 0.80
N ASN A 137 -3.89 -12.99 1.91
CA ASN A 137 -2.89 -12.10 2.48
C ASN A 137 -1.54 -12.16 1.73
N LEU A 138 -1.49 -11.55 0.54
CA LEU A 138 -0.25 -11.26 -0.19
C LEU A 138 0.15 -9.83 0.19
N SER A 139 0.97 -9.70 1.22
CA SER A 139 1.26 -8.42 1.87
C SER A 139 2.38 -7.65 1.18
N SER A 140 2.30 -6.33 1.26
CA SER A 140 3.39 -5.40 0.98
C SER A 140 3.44 -4.32 2.08
N SER A 141 4.56 -3.61 2.18
CA SER A 141 4.69 -2.49 3.10
C SER A 141 3.85 -1.29 2.67
N ILE A 142 3.37 -0.49 3.62
CA ILE A 142 2.71 0.80 3.34
C ILE A 142 3.78 1.78 2.86
N ARG A 143 3.86 1.99 1.55
CA ARG A 143 4.79 2.86 0.83
C ARG A 143 4.13 3.38 -0.45
N PRO A 144 4.70 4.34 -1.19
CA PRO A 144 4.23 4.66 -2.53
C PRO A 144 4.32 3.44 -3.45
N ALA A 145 3.42 3.34 -4.44
CA ALA A 145 3.50 2.32 -5.48
C ALA A 145 4.88 2.34 -6.18
N PRO A 146 5.40 1.18 -6.63
CA PRO A 146 4.78 -0.15 -6.63
C PRO A 146 4.90 -0.90 -5.29
N TRP A 147 4.04 -1.90 -5.09
CA TRP A 147 3.92 -2.72 -3.88
C TRP A 147 4.27 -4.19 -4.14
N PRO A 148 5.55 -4.57 -4.32
CA PRO A 148 5.91 -5.97 -4.47
C PRO A 148 5.47 -6.79 -3.24
N VAL A 149 5.03 -8.03 -3.47
CA VAL A 149 4.65 -8.94 -2.38
C VAL A 149 5.88 -9.29 -1.55
N GLY A 150 5.86 -8.93 -0.26
CA GLY A 150 6.93 -9.23 0.69
C GLY A 150 6.72 -10.53 1.45
N TYR A 151 5.46 -10.90 1.73
CA TYR A 151 5.14 -12.19 2.34
C TYR A 151 3.69 -12.60 2.01
N GLY A 152 3.40 -13.89 2.20
CA GLY A 152 2.05 -14.41 2.09
C GLY A 152 1.97 -15.90 2.41
N PRO A 153 0.83 -16.55 2.16
CA PRO A 153 0.64 -17.96 2.49
C PRO A 153 1.54 -18.86 1.63
N SER A 154 2.38 -19.66 2.29
CA SER A 154 3.21 -20.69 1.63
C SER A 154 2.40 -21.90 1.19
N THR A 155 1.27 -22.17 1.85
CA THR A 155 0.38 -23.30 1.55
C THR A 155 -1.06 -22.93 1.92
N ARG A 156 -2.02 -23.35 1.10
CA ARG A 156 -3.45 -23.37 1.45
C ARG A 156 -3.91 -24.82 1.39
N ARG A 157 -4.58 -25.30 2.43
CA ARG A 157 -5.01 -26.70 2.55
C ARG A 157 -6.49 -26.76 2.90
N LEU A 158 -7.21 -27.64 2.23
CA LEU A 158 -8.54 -28.08 2.61
C LEU A 158 -8.43 -29.57 2.98
N ILE A 159 -9.01 -29.98 4.10
CA ILE A 159 -9.04 -31.38 4.55
C ILE A 159 -10.50 -31.76 4.68
N ASP A 160 -10.92 -32.77 3.94
CA ASP A 160 -12.20 -33.42 4.16
C ASP A 160 -12.00 -34.56 5.18
N PHE A 161 -12.63 -34.44 6.34
CA PHE A 161 -12.49 -35.46 7.39
C PHE A 161 -13.37 -36.70 7.14
N ALA A 162 -14.29 -36.66 6.19
CA ALA A 162 -15.08 -37.82 5.77
C ALA A 162 -14.32 -38.71 4.77
N ASP A 163 -13.28 -38.18 4.11
CA ASP A 163 -12.42 -38.86 3.15
C ASP A 163 -10.96 -38.35 3.31
N PRO A 164 -10.24 -38.83 4.34
CA PRO A 164 -8.99 -38.24 4.82
C PRO A 164 -7.74 -38.54 3.96
#